data_AF-A0A2P4YPA9-F1
#
_entry.id   AF-A0A2P4YPA9-F1
#
_cell.length_a   1.000
_cell.length_b   1.000
_cell.length_c   1.000
_cell.angle_alpha   90.00
_cell.angle_beta   90.00
_cell.angle_gamma   90.00
#
_symmetry.space_group_name_H-M   'P 1'
#
loop_
_entity.id
_entity.type
_entity.pdbx_description
1 polymer ?
#
loop_
_entity_poly.entity_id
_entity_poly.type
_entity_poly.pdbx_seq_one_letter_code
_entity_poly.pdbx_strand_id
1 'polypeptide(L)'
;MQENSRRRWGTPHVTPLHGLSVSTYMRASGVHWSIPVEVIPAKDHGGCYYSYGYLTPGANNIDVPTAYYQQKRGHKSWYQGLQYASNNECMQNTSLQQSYSTIAASMKAGITGNSCTLKTCPASYDVHSDLGLIDGEGTNHWGINTNGTCFPVMNSYTGAYLCDPDNTNLKCTSPRNSSTPKSSAMSSFNYQMDAISSNWPVHVGAYLDFVVYQVEWVTGKNGYVRWMLHGSPLFEVPATSVVDIPQNSKKTNPQKLMLEEPMYVIFNVAVSATWGAKPPNPGQECRGDGNDPVVNKICDDFPMYMKVDCIRLYQDLGDDLESDNYMQIGCDPKNHPTKKWIEGHIDEYEDNDNKRNSSTPKSSAMSSFNYQMDAWNAVVMEMTQ
;
A
#
# COMPACT_ATOMS: atom_id res chain seq x y z
N MET A 1 -11.72 -23.46 19.62
CA MET A 1 -10.82 -22.76 18.69
C MET A 1 -11.54 -21.49 18.29
N GLN A 2 -11.06 -20.35 18.80
CA GLN A 2 -11.67 -19.03 18.56
C GLN A 2 -11.61 -18.71 17.06
N GLU A 3 -12.71 -18.17 16.52
CA GLU A 3 -12.78 -17.53 15.22
C GLU A 3 -11.61 -16.54 15.09
N ASN A 4 -10.59 -16.93 14.32
CA ASN A 4 -9.55 -16.02 13.88
C ASN A 4 -10.22 -15.12 12.84
N SER A 5 -10.74 -13.98 13.29
CA SER A 5 -11.11 -12.88 12.42
C SER A 5 -10.01 -12.68 11.38
N ARG A 6 -10.35 -12.91 10.11
CA ARG A 6 -9.52 -12.87 8.90
C ARG A 6 -8.36 -11.87 9.00
N ARG A 7 -7.19 -12.32 9.48
CA ARG A 7 -5.90 -11.60 9.43
C ARG A 7 -5.34 -11.69 8.01
N ARG A 8 -6.10 -11.18 7.03
CA ARG A 8 -5.76 -11.27 5.60
C ARG A 8 -4.95 -10.04 5.21
N TRP A 9 -3.81 -10.28 4.57
CA TRP A 9 -3.02 -9.25 3.90
C TRP A 9 -3.29 -9.29 2.41
N GLY A 10 -3.06 -8.16 1.75
CA GLY A 10 -2.85 -8.13 0.30
C GLY A 10 -1.36 -8.17 -0.01
N THR A 11 -1.03 -8.72 -1.19
CA THR A 11 0.31 -8.83 -1.77
C THR A 11 1.04 -7.47 -1.82
N PRO A 12 2.38 -7.42 -1.71
CA PRO A 12 3.18 -6.24 -2.03
C PRO A 12 3.06 -5.89 -3.51
N HIS A 13 2.87 -4.60 -3.82
CA HIS A 13 2.70 -4.12 -5.19
C HIS A 13 3.62 -2.95 -5.50
N VAL A 14 3.92 -2.79 -6.80
CA VAL A 14 4.55 -1.60 -7.39
C VAL A 14 3.67 -1.15 -8.55
N THR A 15 3.24 0.11 -8.54
CA THR A 15 2.31 0.67 -9.51
C THR A 15 2.71 2.10 -9.92
N PRO A 16 3.11 2.35 -11.17
CA PRO A 16 3.33 3.71 -11.68
C PRO A 16 2.03 4.53 -11.86
N LEU A 17 1.73 5.43 -10.93
CA LEU A 17 0.62 6.38 -11.00
C LEU A 17 0.94 7.60 -11.87
N HIS A 18 0.12 7.79 -12.91
CA HIS A 18 -0.07 9.07 -13.64
C HIS A 18 1.15 9.65 -14.35
N GLY A 19 2.15 8.83 -14.70
CA GLY A 19 3.38 9.40 -15.24
C GLY A 19 4.30 10.03 -14.18
N LEU A 20 3.77 10.32 -12.98
CA LEU A 20 4.36 11.24 -12.00
C LEU A 20 4.89 10.54 -10.75
N SER A 21 4.39 9.36 -10.37
CA SER A 21 4.86 8.65 -9.18
C SER A 21 4.70 7.14 -9.27
N VAL A 22 5.57 6.37 -8.64
CA VAL A 22 5.43 4.94 -8.39
C VAL A 22 4.86 4.76 -6.99
N SER A 23 3.66 4.20 -6.91
CA SER A 23 3.06 3.77 -5.66
C SER A 23 3.52 2.36 -5.32
N THR A 24 4.04 2.19 -4.12
CA THR A 24 4.35 0.89 -3.54
C THR A 24 3.41 0.68 -2.37
N TYR A 25 2.78 -0.49 -2.27
CA TYR A 25 1.80 -0.72 -1.21
C TYR A 25 1.63 -2.17 -0.77
N MET A 26 1.12 -2.32 0.45
CA MET A 26 0.66 -3.56 1.09
C MET A 26 -0.72 -3.34 1.70
N ARG A 27 -1.69 -4.25 1.46
CA ARG A 27 -3.04 -4.11 2.01
C ARG A 27 -3.19 -4.84 3.33
N ALA A 28 -3.98 -4.29 4.23
CA ALA A 28 -4.08 -4.77 5.59
C ALA A 28 -5.55 -4.77 6.06
N SER A 29 -6.10 -5.91 6.50
CA SER A 29 -7.48 -6.00 7.01
C SER A 29 -7.63 -5.66 8.50
N GLY A 30 -8.82 -5.30 8.95
CA GLY A 30 -9.16 -5.16 10.38
C GLY A 30 -8.53 -3.95 11.08
N VAL A 31 -8.23 -2.88 10.35
CA VAL A 31 -7.55 -1.68 10.88
C VAL A 31 -8.57 -0.69 11.44
N HIS A 32 -8.30 -0.09 12.59
CA HIS A 32 -9.12 1.02 13.06
C HIS A 32 -8.62 2.33 12.43
N TRP A 33 -9.51 3.06 11.75
CA TRP A 33 -9.29 4.32 11.02
C TRP A 33 -7.97 5.05 11.27
N SER A 34 -7.13 5.13 10.24
CA SER A 34 -5.86 5.87 10.25
C SER A 34 -6.07 7.39 10.20
N ILE A 35 -7.15 7.86 9.56
CA ILE A 35 -7.60 9.26 9.58
C ILE A 35 -9.02 9.31 10.16
N PRO A 36 -9.30 10.14 11.18
CA PRO A 36 -10.67 10.35 11.63
C PRO A 36 -11.44 11.10 10.54
N VAL A 37 -12.11 10.36 9.65
CA VAL A 37 -13.13 10.91 8.72
C VAL A 37 -14.43 11.19 9.48
N GLU A 38 -14.42 11.18 10.81
CA GLU A 38 -15.53 11.67 11.62
C GLU A 38 -15.55 13.20 11.50
N VAL A 39 -16.26 13.62 10.44
CA VAL A 39 -16.66 14.96 10.04
C VAL A 39 -15.55 15.76 9.35
N ILE A 40 -15.33 15.47 8.05
CA ILE A 40 -14.86 16.51 7.11
C ILE A 40 -16.00 17.56 7.07
N PRO A 41 -15.83 18.77 7.63
CA PRO A 41 -16.88 19.78 7.65
C PRO A 41 -17.20 20.24 6.23
N ALA A 42 -18.39 20.80 6.01
CA ALA A 42 -18.86 21.28 4.71
C ALA A 42 -17.97 22.32 3.99
N LYS A 43 -16.92 22.84 4.65
CA LYS A 43 -15.95 23.79 4.08
C LYS A 43 -14.79 23.13 3.33
N ASP A 44 -14.64 21.82 3.47
CA ASP A 44 -13.54 21.05 2.95
C ASP A 44 -14.04 20.17 1.79
N HIS A 45 -13.36 20.21 0.63
CA HIS A 45 -13.75 19.43 -0.55
C HIS A 45 -13.23 17.97 -0.47
N GLY A 46 -13.92 17.01 -1.09
CA GLY A 46 -13.44 15.63 -1.11
C GLY A 46 -12.06 15.52 -1.76
N GLY A 47 -11.10 14.85 -1.09
CA GLY A 47 -9.77 14.56 -1.64
C GLY A 47 -8.63 15.51 -1.27
N CYS A 48 -8.86 16.60 -0.52
CA CYS A 48 -7.79 17.55 -0.16
C CYS A 48 -6.73 16.98 0.80
N TYR A 49 -6.91 15.76 1.32
CA TYR A 49 -5.86 15.10 2.11
C TYR A 49 -4.64 14.76 1.25
N TYR A 50 -4.82 14.54 -0.06
CA TYR A 50 -3.68 14.32 -0.98
C TYR A 50 -2.85 15.59 -1.22
N SER A 51 -3.48 16.77 -1.07
CA SER A 51 -2.81 18.07 -1.23
C SER A 51 -2.45 18.74 0.09
N TYR A 52 -2.77 18.11 1.23
CA TYR A 52 -2.61 18.68 2.58
C TYR A 52 -3.27 20.05 2.75
N GLY A 53 -4.38 20.27 2.04
CA GLY A 53 -5.06 21.56 1.91
C GLY A 53 -6.29 21.76 2.79
N TYR A 54 -6.61 20.81 3.68
CA TYR A 54 -7.76 20.93 4.55
C TYR A 54 -7.60 22.03 5.60
N LEU A 55 -8.68 22.78 5.83
CA LEU A 55 -8.75 23.76 6.91
C LEU A 55 -9.03 23.10 8.25
N THR A 56 -9.60 21.89 8.24
CA THR A 56 -9.92 21.14 9.45
C THR A 56 -8.65 20.64 10.15
N PRO A 57 -8.48 20.97 11.46
CA PRO A 57 -7.42 20.41 12.28
C PRO A 57 -7.40 18.88 12.29
N GLY A 58 -6.25 18.26 12.03
CA GLY A 58 -6.11 16.81 12.08
C GLY A 58 -6.46 16.07 10.78
N ALA A 59 -6.87 16.78 9.73
CA ALA A 59 -7.34 16.17 8.48
C ALA A 59 -6.27 16.04 7.38
N ASN A 60 -5.13 16.75 7.50
CA ASN A 60 -4.09 16.76 6.46
C ASN A 60 -3.09 15.61 6.61
N ASN A 61 -2.47 15.51 7.79
CA ASN A 61 -1.49 14.47 8.08
C ASN A 61 -1.95 13.71 9.32
N ILE A 62 -1.76 12.40 9.29
CA ILE A 62 -2.03 11.51 10.43
C ILE A 62 -1.24 12.03 11.63
N ASP A 63 -1.91 12.19 12.77
CA ASP A 63 -1.35 12.69 14.04
C ASP A 63 -0.79 14.13 14.02
N VAL A 64 -1.27 14.97 13.09
CA VAL A 64 -0.87 16.39 12.97
C VAL A 64 -2.10 17.32 12.92
N PRO A 65 -2.22 18.33 13.80
CA PRO A 65 -1.30 18.70 14.87
C PRO A 65 -1.26 17.66 16.01
N THR A 66 -0.08 17.43 16.59
CA THR A 66 0.17 16.36 17.57
C THR A 66 -0.72 16.48 18.81
N ALA A 67 -0.79 17.68 19.41
CA ALA A 67 -1.58 17.89 20.63
C ALA A 67 -3.09 17.78 20.36
N TYR A 68 -3.56 18.28 19.22
CA TYR A 68 -4.97 18.18 18.82
C TYR A 68 -5.36 16.72 18.65
N TYR A 69 -4.54 15.95 17.94
CA TYR A 69 -4.83 14.56 17.66
C TYR A 69 -4.81 13.69 18.92
N GLN A 70 -3.82 13.91 19.80
CA GLN A 70 -3.77 13.27 21.11
C GLN A 70 -5.01 13.61 21.95
N GLN A 71 -5.49 14.85 21.92
CA GLN A 71 -6.72 15.26 22.62
C GLN A 71 -7.96 14.56 22.06
N LYS A 72 -8.07 14.44 20.73
CA LYS A 72 -9.26 13.90 20.06
C LYS A 72 -9.35 12.38 20.09
N ARG A 73 -8.23 11.68 19.95
CA ARG A 73 -8.19 10.21 19.89
C ARG A 73 -7.63 9.55 21.14
N GLY A 74 -6.77 10.23 21.89
CA GLY A 74 -6.12 9.67 23.08
C GLY A 74 -5.08 8.60 22.80
N HIS A 75 -4.77 8.32 21.53
CA HIS A 75 -3.80 7.32 21.11
C HIS A 75 -3.17 7.70 19.75
N LYS A 76 -1.99 7.16 19.47
CA LYS A 76 -1.29 7.32 18.18
C LYS A 76 -1.96 6.55 17.05
N SER A 77 -1.64 6.90 15.81
CA SER A 77 -1.98 6.08 14.64
C SER A 77 -1.43 4.64 14.73
N TRP A 78 -1.95 3.79 13.86
CA TRP A 78 -1.74 2.35 13.90
C TRP A 78 -0.34 1.92 13.47
N TYR A 79 0.12 2.41 12.32
CA TYR A 79 1.42 2.04 11.76
C TYR A 79 2.48 2.98 12.30
N GLN A 80 3.60 2.41 12.75
CA GLN A 80 4.74 3.11 13.33
C GLN A 80 6.03 2.56 12.73
N GLY A 81 7.05 3.39 12.55
CA GLY A 81 8.36 2.95 12.08
C GLY A 81 8.40 2.54 10.61
N LEU A 82 7.48 3.07 9.78
CA LEU A 82 7.60 2.90 8.32
C LEU A 82 8.87 3.60 7.85
N GLN A 83 9.59 2.98 6.92
CA GLN A 83 10.92 3.43 6.51
C GLN A 83 10.89 3.98 5.09
N TYR A 84 11.39 5.20 4.91
CA TYR A 84 11.40 5.93 3.64
C TYR A 84 12.81 6.41 3.35
N ALA A 85 13.36 6.16 2.16
CA ALA A 85 14.72 6.54 1.83
C ALA A 85 14.81 7.39 0.56
N SER A 86 15.80 8.26 0.55
CA SER A 86 16.19 8.99 -0.65
C SER A 86 16.89 8.05 -1.63
N ASN A 87 16.62 8.25 -2.91
CA ASN A 87 17.35 7.66 -4.01
C ASN A 87 17.99 8.79 -4.84
N ASN A 88 19.04 8.50 -5.62
CA ASN A 88 19.84 9.48 -6.35
C ASN A 88 19.51 9.61 -7.85
N GLU A 89 18.43 8.99 -8.33
CA GLU A 89 17.98 9.05 -9.73
C GLU A 89 17.40 10.41 -10.11
N CYS A 90 16.94 11.18 -9.13
CA CYS A 90 16.46 12.54 -9.35
C CYS A 90 17.55 13.58 -9.11
N MET A 91 17.49 14.65 -9.90
CA MET A 91 18.36 15.81 -9.72
C MET A 91 18.24 16.38 -8.29
N GLN A 92 19.38 16.70 -7.70
CA GLN A 92 19.44 17.33 -6.39
C GLN A 92 18.84 18.74 -6.41
N ASN A 93 18.11 19.06 -5.35
CA ASN A 93 17.51 20.35 -5.09
C ASN A 93 17.68 20.68 -3.60
N THR A 94 18.51 21.68 -3.31
CA THR A 94 18.83 22.11 -1.95
C THR A 94 17.61 22.57 -1.15
N SER A 95 16.51 22.98 -1.82
CA SER A 95 15.26 23.34 -1.15
C SER A 95 14.50 22.13 -0.58
N LEU A 96 14.81 20.92 -1.07
CA LEU A 96 14.26 19.65 -0.58
C LEU A 96 15.12 19.01 0.51
N GLN A 97 16.32 19.54 0.74
CA GLN A 97 17.28 18.97 1.65
C GLN A 97 16.83 19.12 3.10
N GLN A 98 16.97 18.05 3.88
CA GLN A 98 16.67 18.03 5.30
C GLN A 98 17.91 17.73 6.15
N SER A 99 17.85 18.18 7.40
CA SER A 99 18.79 17.80 8.45
C SER A 99 18.08 16.93 9.48
N TYR A 100 18.70 15.78 9.82
CA TYR A 100 18.21 14.90 10.88
C TYR A 100 17.99 15.66 12.19
N SER A 101 18.96 16.49 12.63
CA SER A 101 18.87 17.19 13.91
C SER A 101 17.67 18.14 13.98
N THR A 102 17.35 18.82 12.88
CA THR A 102 16.21 19.72 12.77
C THR A 102 14.90 18.95 12.85
N ILE A 103 14.76 17.89 12.06
CA ILE A 103 13.52 17.10 12.00
C ILE A 103 13.29 16.34 13.30
N ALA A 104 14.32 15.70 13.86
CA ALA A 104 14.23 15.01 15.14
C ALA A 104 13.83 15.96 16.29
N ALA A 105 14.36 17.19 16.31
CA ALA A 105 13.98 18.20 17.29
C ALA A 105 12.52 18.64 17.12
N SER A 106 12.07 18.86 15.88
CA SER A 106 10.68 19.21 15.57
C SER A 106 9.71 18.09 15.98
N MET A 107 10.03 16.85 15.61
CA MET A 107 9.27 15.66 15.99
C MET A 107 9.15 15.48 17.50
N LYS A 108 10.24 15.71 18.23
CA LYS A 108 10.26 15.66 19.70
C LYS A 108 9.42 16.78 20.34
N ALA A 109 9.40 17.97 19.75
CA ALA A 109 8.60 19.09 20.22
C ALA A 109 7.09 18.89 19.96
N GLY A 110 6.75 18.07 18.96
CA GLY A 110 5.39 17.87 18.48
C GLY A 110 4.99 18.91 17.44
N ILE A 111 4.31 18.46 16.39
CA ILE A 111 3.93 19.31 15.26
C ILE A 111 2.70 20.14 15.64
N THR A 112 2.85 21.47 15.60
CA THR A 112 1.78 22.41 15.95
C THR A 112 0.99 22.91 14.74
N GLY A 113 1.61 22.86 13.56
CA GLY A 113 0.97 23.24 12.30
C GLY A 113 -0.15 22.28 11.91
N ASN A 114 -1.10 22.77 11.11
CA ASN A 114 -2.20 21.94 10.60
C ASN A 114 -1.78 20.98 9.47
N SER A 115 -0.60 21.18 8.90
CA SER A 115 -0.02 20.33 7.89
C SER A 115 1.50 20.23 8.08
N CYS A 116 2.05 19.12 7.61
CA CYS A 116 3.48 18.92 7.59
C CYS A 116 4.17 19.81 6.56
N THR A 117 5.41 20.20 6.86
CA THR A 117 6.33 20.87 5.93
C THR A 117 7.66 20.15 5.96
N LEU A 118 8.50 20.35 4.94
CA LEU A 118 9.88 19.82 4.91
C LEU A 118 10.77 20.35 6.04
N LYS A 119 10.33 21.35 6.81
CA LYS A 119 11.08 21.85 7.99
C LYS A 119 10.58 21.27 9.30
N THR A 120 9.36 20.74 9.32
CA THR A 120 8.68 20.30 10.54
C THR A 120 8.53 18.79 10.63
N CYS A 121 8.39 18.11 9.49
CA CYS A 121 8.16 16.67 9.43
C CYS A 121 9.25 15.97 8.60
N PRO A 122 9.39 14.64 8.73
CA PRO A 122 10.16 13.82 7.79
C PRO A 122 9.75 14.08 6.34
N ALA A 123 10.66 13.90 5.39
CA ALA A 123 10.40 14.18 3.97
C ALA A 123 9.26 13.33 3.40
N SER A 124 8.93 12.22 4.04
CA SER A 124 7.78 11.38 3.69
C SER A 124 6.43 11.97 4.11
N TYR A 125 6.42 13.04 4.90
CA TYR A 125 5.23 13.60 5.56
C TYR A 125 4.53 12.63 6.53
N ASP A 126 5.18 11.51 6.87
CA ASP A 126 4.79 10.60 7.95
C ASP A 126 5.56 10.94 9.22
N VAL A 127 4.85 11.45 10.22
CA VAL A 127 5.39 11.79 11.54
C VAL A 127 5.73 10.56 12.39
N HIS A 128 5.33 9.36 11.95
CA HIS A 128 5.71 8.10 12.61
C HIS A 128 6.75 7.32 11.83
N SER A 129 7.33 7.90 10.78
CA SER A 129 8.42 7.27 10.05
C SER A 129 9.63 7.03 10.95
N ASP A 130 10.34 5.95 10.66
CA ASP A 130 11.63 5.67 11.28
C ASP A 130 12.64 6.76 10.90
N LEU A 131 13.44 7.20 11.87
CA LEU A 131 14.52 8.19 11.69
C LEU A 131 15.89 7.62 12.08
N GLY A 132 16.00 6.32 12.25
CA GLY A 132 17.26 5.60 12.48
C GLY A 132 18.15 5.61 11.25
N LEU A 133 19.37 5.11 11.41
CA LEU A 133 20.30 4.94 10.30
C LEU A 133 19.79 3.84 9.35
N ILE A 134 19.94 4.08 8.05
CA ILE A 134 19.64 3.07 7.03
C ILE A 134 20.56 1.87 7.27
N ASP A 135 19.95 0.70 7.47
CA ASP A 135 20.63 -0.56 7.78
C ASP A 135 21.57 -0.50 9.02
N GLY A 136 21.39 0.49 9.90
CA GLY A 136 22.26 0.71 11.06
C GLY A 136 23.67 1.22 10.72
N GLU A 137 23.94 1.56 9.47
CA GLU A 137 25.26 1.91 8.96
C GLU A 137 25.34 3.36 8.43
N GLY A 138 26.57 3.87 8.34
CA GLY A 138 26.85 5.17 7.72
C GLY A 138 26.22 6.36 8.44
N THR A 139 25.77 7.35 7.66
CA THR A 139 25.24 8.63 8.16
C THR A 139 23.85 8.97 7.61
N ASN A 140 23.30 8.14 6.72
CA ASN A 140 22.01 8.38 6.12
C ASN A 140 20.92 7.83 7.02
N HIS A 141 19.85 8.60 7.18
CA HIS A 141 18.73 8.25 8.03
C HIS A 141 17.49 7.97 7.20
N TRP A 142 16.68 7.02 7.64
CA TRP A 142 15.30 6.89 7.17
C TRP A 142 14.53 8.19 7.43
N GLY A 143 13.56 8.50 6.58
CA GLY A 143 12.69 9.67 6.68
C GLY A 143 13.36 11.03 6.42
N ILE A 144 14.68 11.09 6.25
CA ILE A 144 15.44 12.34 6.05
C ILE A 144 15.95 12.44 4.62
N ASN A 145 15.56 13.49 3.90
CA ASN A 145 16.09 13.75 2.56
C ASN A 145 17.43 14.51 2.61
N THR A 146 18.49 13.83 3.04
CA THR A 146 19.83 14.47 3.20
C THR A 146 20.43 14.94 1.86
N ASN A 147 20.05 14.31 0.74
CA ASN A 147 20.57 14.66 -0.59
C ASN A 147 19.71 15.69 -1.34
N GLY A 148 18.51 16.01 -0.82
CA GLY A 148 17.58 16.92 -1.49
C GLY A 148 17.09 16.40 -2.84
N THR A 149 16.93 15.09 -3.01
CA THR A 149 16.45 14.48 -4.25
C THR A 149 14.93 14.25 -4.18
N CYS A 150 14.33 13.60 -5.19
CA CYS A 150 12.96 13.11 -5.04
C CYS A 150 12.89 12.09 -3.91
N PHE A 151 11.80 12.13 -3.15
CA PHE A 151 11.67 11.36 -1.92
C PHE A 151 10.30 10.67 -1.88
N PRO A 152 10.23 9.42 -1.39
CA PRO A 152 8.97 8.71 -1.25
C PRO A 152 8.12 9.33 -0.14
N VAL A 153 6.89 9.69 -0.47
CA VAL A 153 5.92 10.27 0.46
C VAL A 153 4.89 9.25 0.87
N MET A 154 4.37 9.35 2.08
CA MET A 154 3.25 8.54 2.53
C MET A 154 2.05 8.80 1.63
N ASN A 155 1.46 7.72 1.12
CA ASN A 155 0.23 7.79 0.38
C ASN A 155 -0.94 7.39 1.30
N SER A 156 -1.62 8.41 1.80
CA SER A 156 -2.74 8.25 2.73
C SER A 156 -3.91 7.57 2.03
N TYR A 157 -4.35 6.43 2.58
CA TYR A 157 -5.54 5.73 2.13
C TYR A 157 -6.63 5.82 3.19
N THR A 158 -7.85 6.20 2.79
CA THR A 158 -9.01 6.22 3.71
C THR A 158 -9.52 4.82 4.00
N GLY A 159 -8.99 3.81 3.32
CA GLY A 159 -9.44 2.44 3.43
C GLY A 159 -10.75 2.17 2.71
N ALA A 160 -11.20 0.91 2.80
CA ALA A 160 -12.50 0.47 2.32
C ALA A 160 -13.19 -0.32 3.44
N TYR A 161 -14.49 -0.09 3.66
CA TYR A 161 -15.25 -0.88 4.62
C TYR A 161 -15.90 -2.06 3.90
N LEU A 162 -15.38 -3.26 4.12
CA LEU A 162 -15.89 -4.47 3.50
C LEU A 162 -16.99 -5.09 4.34
N CYS A 163 -18.02 -5.57 3.68
CA CYS A 163 -19.18 -6.20 4.30
C CYS A 163 -19.62 -7.43 3.53
N ASP A 164 -20.20 -8.39 4.25
CA ASP A 164 -21.03 -9.43 3.65
C ASP A 164 -22.30 -8.82 3.01
N PRO A 165 -22.92 -9.47 2.00
CA PRO A 165 -24.11 -8.95 1.33
C PRO A 165 -25.33 -8.73 2.24
N ASP A 166 -25.38 -9.43 3.39
CA ASP A 166 -26.52 -9.35 4.31
C ASP A 166 -26.34 -8.32 5.43
N ASN A 167 -25.22 -7.60 5.42
CA ASN A 167 -24.82 -6.68 6.46
C ASN A 167 -25.65 -5.38 6.46
N THR A 168 -26.05 -4.91 7.64
CA THR A 168 -26.87 -3.70 7.80
C THR A 168 -26.07 -2.48 8.29
N ASN A 169 -24.73 -2.57 8.37
CA ASN A 169 -23.90 -1.48 8.86
C ASN A 169 -23.84 -0.33 7.86
N LEU A 170 -24.11 0.90 8.32
CA LEU A 170 -24.15 2.09 7.47
C LEU A 170 -22.82 2.45 6.80
N LYS A 171 -21.70 1.87 7.27
CA LYS A 171 -20.38 2.04 6.63
C LYS A 171 -20.20 1.17 5.38
N CYS A 172 -21.06 0.16 5.17
CA CYS A 172 -21.02 -0.65 3.96
C CYS A 172 -21.37 0.20 2.73
N THR A 173 -20.78 -0.10 1.58
CA THR A 173 -21.11 0.57 0.30
C THR A 173 -22.59 0.40 -0.07
N SER A 174 -23.18 -0.75 0.27
CA SER A 174 -24.59 -1.05 0.00
C SER A 174 -25.17 -1.87 1.15
N PRO A 175 -25.54 -1.23 2.27
CA PRO A 175 -26.08 -1.93 3.42
C PRO A 175 -27.45 -2.53 3.09
N ARG A 176 -27.67 -3.77 3.51
CA ARG A 176 -28.96 -4.43 3.38
C ARG A 176 -29.99 -3.67 4.22
N ASN A 177 -31.10 -3.28 3.59
CA ASN A 177 -32.22 -2.65 4.30
C ASN A 177 -33.06 -3.70 5.05
N SER A 178 -33.95 -3.26 5.94
CA SER A 178 -34.78 -4.15 6.77
C SER A 178 -35.80 -4.99 5.96
N SER A 179 -36.17 -4.55 4.76
CA SER A 179 -37.21 -5.18 3.93
C SER A 179 -36.65 -6.24 2.97
N THR A 180 -35.36 -6.20 2.66
CA THR A 180 -34.70 -7.20 1.80
C THR A 180 -34.37 -8.45 2.60
N PRO A 181 -34.87 -9.66 2.25
CA PRO A 181 -34.50 -10.90 2.92
C PRO A 181 -32.99 -11.17 2.88
N LYS A 182 -32.47 -11.91 3.88
CA LYS A 182 -31.08 -12.35 3.87
C LYS A 182 -30.85 -13.35 2.73
N SER A 183 -29.80 -13.13 1.95
CA SER A 183 -29.33 -14.07 0.93
C SER A 183 -28.73 -15.34 1.56
N SER A 184 -28.09 -15.20 2.72
CA SER A 184 -27.27 -16.23 3.38
C SER A 184 -26.19 -16.80 2.46
N ALA A 185 -25.71 -16.00 1.50
CA ALA A 185 -24.71 -16.43 0.52
C ALA A 185 -23.35 -16.74 1.16
N MET A 186 -23.05 -16.16 2.32
CA MET A 186 -21.83 -16.43 3.08
C MET A 186 -21.98 -16.07 4.56
N SER A 187 -21.03 -16.54 5.38
CA SER A 187 -20.93 -16.16 6.79
C SER A 187 -20.79 -14.65 6.95
N SER A 188 -21.48 -14.09 7.95
CA SER A 188 -21.48 -12.64 8.18
C SER A 188 -20.09 -12.12 8.53
N PHE A 189 -19.73 -10.97 7.95
CA PHE A 189 -18.54 -10.22 8.29
C PHE A 189 -18.72 -8.74 7.95
N ASN A 190 -18.06 -7.87 8.70
CA ASN A 190 -17.82 -6.49 8.31
C ASN A 190 -16.53 -6.01 8.96
N TYR A 191 -15.65 -5.37 8.19
CA TYR A 191 -14.41 -4.83 8.72
C TYR A 191 -13.83 -3.76 7.81
N GLN A 192 -13.04 -2.86 8.42
CA GLN A 192 -12.27 -1.86 7.69
C GLN A 192 -10.99 -2.49 7.12
N MET A 193 -10.75 -2.26 5.84
CA MET A 193 -9.47 -2.50 5.17
C MET A 193 -8.69 -1.20 5.06
N ASP A 194 -7.37 -1.31 5.09
CA ASP A 194 -6.44 -0.21 4.84
C ASP A 194 -5.33 -0.67 3.87
N ALA A 195 -4.53 0.27 3.39
CA ALA A 195 -3.33 0.01 2.62
C ALA A 195 -2.18 0.88 3.14
N ILE A 196 -1.07 0.22 3.51
CA ILE A 196 0.20 0.88 3.77
C ILE A 196 0.79 1.19 2.40
N SER A 197 1.02 2.46 2.10
CA SER A 197 1.53 2.82 0.78
C SER A 197 2.42 4.05 0.78
N SER A 198 3.32 4.09 -0.19
CA SER A 198 4.20 5.22 -0.45
C SER A 198 4.28 5.52 -1.94
N ASN A 199 4.23 6.81 -2.28
CA ASN A 199 4.41 7.30 -3.64
C ASN A 199 5.79 7.93 -3.79
N TRP A 200 6.59 7.41 -4.71
CA TRP A 200 7.89 7.97 -5.09
C TRP A 200 7.79 8.62 -6.46
N PRO A 201 8.25 9.86 -6.70
CA PRO A 201 8.13 10.49 -8.02
C PRO A 201 8.83 9.69 -9.14
N VAL A 202 8.14 9.40 -10.25
CA VAL A 202 8.73 8.68 -11.38
C VAL A 202 9.68 9.62 -12.11
N HIS A 203 10.96 9.26 -12.16
CA HIS A 203 11.92 9.96 -13.01
C HIS A 203 11.71 9.59 -14.49
N VAL A 204 11.96 10.55 -15.39
CA VAL A 204 11.82 10.38 -16.85
C VAL A 204 12.62 9.18 -17.40
N GLY A 205 13.70 8.78 -16.71
CA GLY A 205 14.49 7.61 -17.07
C GLY A 205 13.67 6.32 -17.18
N ALA A 206 12.60 6.17 -16.40
CA ALA A 206 11.71 5.00 -16.47
C ALA A 206 10.93 4.88 -17.80
N TYR A 207 10.83 5.96 -18.59
CA TYR A 207 10.21 5.95 -19.93
C TYR A 207 11.22 5.88 -21.06
N LEU A 208 12.47 6.26 -20.80
CA LEU A 208 13.53 6.36 -21.81
C LEU A 208 14.43 5.12 -21.84
N ASP A 209 14.56 4.40 -20.73
CA ASP A 209 15.45 3.23 -20.62
C ASP A 209 14.91 2.20 -19.62
N PHE A 210 15.60 1.06 -19.51
CA PHE A 210 15.30 0.03 -18.52
C PHE A 210 15.77 0.44 -17.12
N VAL A 211 14.85 0.33 -16.17
CA VAL A 211 15.10 0.55 -14.74
C VAL A 211 15.03 -0.76 -13.96
N VAL A 212 15.84 -0.86 -12.91
CA VAL A 212 15.90 -2.08 -12.07
C VAL A 212 15.12 -1.84 -10.79
N TYR A 213 13.86 -2.28 -10.78
CA TYR A 213 13.08 -2.40 -9.55
C TYR A 213 13.42 -3.71 -8.84
N GLN A 214 13.50 -3.64 -7.51
CA GLN A 214 13.72 -4.78 -6.65
C GLN A 214 12.71 -4.75 -5.50
N VAL A 215 12.18 -5.93 -5.17
CA VAL A 215 11.43 -6.16 -3.94
C VAL A 215 12.18 -7.21 -3.15
N GLU A 216 12.53 -6.87 -1.92
CA GLU A 216 13.06 -7.80 -0.94
C GLU A 216 11.96 -8.11 0.08
N TRP A 217 11.81 -9.38 0.41
CA TRP A 217 10.78 -9.85 1.31
C TRP A 217 11.39 -10.86 2.27
N VAL A 218 11.51 -10.43 3.52
CA VAL A 218 11.97 -11.25 4.64
C VAL A 218 10.78 -11.52 5.54
N THR A 219 10.52 -12.80 5.81
CA THR A 219 9.37 -13.21 6.65
C THR A 219 9.73 -13.19 8.14
N GLY A 220 8.73 -13.38 9.00
CA GLY A 220 8.91 -13.36 10.46
C GLY A 220 8.53 -12.03 11.11
N LYS A 221 8.52 -12.00 12.44
CA LYS A 221 8.25 -10.80 13.25
C LYS A 221 9.40 -9.78 13.19
N ASN A 222 10.60 -10.23 12.82
CA ASN A 222 11.78 -9.40 12.60
C ASN A 222 12.02 -9.09 11.10
N GLY A 223 11.20 -9.63 10.21
CA GLY A 223 11.33 -9.44 8.77
C GLY A 223 10.83 -8.07 8.28
N TYR A 224 10.75 -7.92 6.96
CA TYR A 224 10.33 -6.70 6.29
C TYR A 224 9.93 -6.97 4.84
N VAL A 225 9.22 -6.02 4.23
CA VAL A 225 9.12 -5.91 2.78
C VAL A 225 9.73 -4.57 2.37
N ARG A 226 10.72 -4.60 1.48
CA ARG A 226 11.49 -3.45 1.04
C ARG A 226 11.41 -3.32 -0.47
N TRP A 227 11.12 -2.11 -0.94
CA TRP A 227 11.14 -1.73 -2.34
C TRP A 227 12.38 -0.90 -2.62
N MET A 228 13.05 -1.20 -3.72
CA MET A 228 14.32 -0.61 -4.09
C MET A 228 14.32 -0.26 -5.58
N LEU A 229 15.10 0.76 -5.92
CA LEU A 229 15.40 1.15 -7.29
C LEU A 229 16.92 1.24 -7.44
N HIS A 230 17.45 0.51 -8.43
CA HIS A 230 18.89 0.37 -8.67
C HIS A 230 19.68 -0.03 -7.41
N GLY A 231 19.13 -0.93 -6.61
CA GLY A 231 19.77 -1.41 -5.37
C GLY A 231 19.76 -0.39 -4.22
N SER A 232 19.09 0.76 -4.36
CA SER A 232 18.88 1.72 -3.27
C SER A 232 17.46 1.60 -2.70
N PRO A 233 17.27 1.53 -1.37
CA PRO A 233 15.94 1.52 -0.77
C PRO A 233 15.12 2.76 -1.13
N LEU A 234 13.82 2.55 -1.34
CA LEU A 234 12.82 3.60 -1.47
C LEU A 234 11.87 3.57 -0.28
N PHE A 235 11.27 2.41 -0.03
CA PHE A 235 10.26 2.23 1.00
C PHE A 235 10.43 0.87 1.65
N GLU A 236 10.26 0.79 2.96
CA GLU A 236 10.23 -0.45 3.69
C GLU A 236 9.09 -0.46 4.71
N VAL A 237 8.44 -1.61 4.80
CA VAL A 237 7.48 -1.95 5.84
C VAL A 237 8.13 -3.02 6.73
N PRO A 238 8.71 -2.62 7.87
CA PRO A 238 9.17 -3.57 8.87
C PRO A 238 7.99 -4.38 9.42
N ALA A 239 8.20 -5.65 9.74
CA ALA A 239 7.18 -6.49 10.37
C ALA A 239 6.71 -5.91 11.72
N THR A 240 7.60 -5.24 12.45
CA THR A 240 7.26 -4.54 13.70
C THR A 240 6.19 -3.47 13.52
N SER A 241 6.13 -2.79 12.37
CA SER A 241 5.10 -1.78 12.06
C SER A 241 3.68 -2.34 12.03
N VAL A 242 3.53 -3.66 11.92
CA VAL A 242 2.23 -4.33 11.77
C VAL A 242 1.95 -5.36 12.86
N VAL A 243 3.00 -5.89 13.49
CA VAL A 243 2.93 -6.82 14.63
C VAL A 243 2.88 -6.06 15.96
N ASP A 244 3.70 -5.00 16.11
CA ASP A 244 3.82 -4.20 17.34
C ASP A 244 3.14 -2.83 17.19
N ILE A 245 1.82 -2.89 17.12
CA ILE A 245 0.98 -1.72 16.88
C ILE A 245 0.54 -1.08 18.21
N PRO A 246 0.36 0.26 18.27
CA PRO A 246 -0.19 0.90 19.46
C PRO A 246 -1.53 0.28 19.87
N GLN A 247 -1.65 -0.03 21.16
CA GLN A 247 -2.85 -0.62 21.75
C GLN A 247 -3.62 0.42 22.58
N ASN A 248 -4.94 0.38 22.52
CA ASN A 248 -5.75 1.08 23.52
C ASN A 248 -5.69 0.35 24.88
N SER A 249 -6.26 0.95 25.93
CA SER A 249 -6.26 0.39 27.29
C SER A 249 -6.88 -1.00 27.39
N LYS A 250 -7.72 -1.40 26.43
CA LYS A 250 -8.40 -2.70 26.35
C LYS A 250 -7.69 -3.69 25.42
N LYS A 251 -6.57 -3.31 24.80
CA LYS A 251 -5.81 -4.10 23.83
C LYS A 251 -6.68 -4.69 22.70
N THR A 252 -7.60 -3.88 22.18
CA THR A 252 -8.57 -4.36 21.17
C THR A 252 -8.06 -4.27 19.74
N ASN A 253 -6.88 -3.69 19.50
CA ASN A 253 -6.36 -3.54 18.15
C ASN A 253 -5.79 -4.89 17.69
N PRO A 254 -6.34 -5.53 16.64
CA PRO A 254 -5.79 -6.78 16.11
C PRO A 254 -4.32 -6.65 15.72
N GLN A 255 -3.46 -7.40 16.40
CA GLN A 255 -2.09 -7.63 15.91
C GLN A 255 -2.14 -8.51 14.67
N LYS A 256 -1.30 -8.16 13.71
CA LYS A 256 -1.21 -8.88 12.44
C LYS A 256 0.06 -9.72 12.41
N LEU A 257 0.09 -10.69 11.51
CA LEU A 257 1.30 -11.41 11.15
C LEU A 257 2.02 -10.64 10.04
N MET A 258 3.32 -10.83 9.84
CA MET A 258 3.92 -10.39 8.57
C MET A 258 3.38 -11.25 7.41
N LEU A 259 3.52 -10.77 6.18
CA LEU A 259 3.22 -11.59 5.01
C LEU A 259 4.11 -12.84 4.99
N GLU A 260 3.48 -14.02 5.02
CA GLU A 260 4.15 -15.34 5.00
C GLU A 260 3.53 -16.29 3.95
N GLU A 261 2.42 -15.90 3.34
CA GLU A 261 1.69 -16.73 2.38
C GLU A 261 2.44 -16.82 1.03
N PRO A 262 2.44 -17.97 0.34
CA PRO A 262 3.00 -18.09 -1.01
C PRO A 262 2.34 -17.08 -1.98
N MET A 263 3.15 -16.38 -2.77
CA MET A 263 2.69 -15.34 -3.70
C MET A 263 3.15 -15.61 -5.14
N TYR A 264 2.48 -14.95 -6.09
CA TYR A 264 2.87 -14.92 -7.50
C TYR A 264 3.43 -13.54 -7.85
N VAL A 265 4.38 -13.50 -8.78
CA VAL A 265 4.85 -12.26 -9.40
C VAL A 265 4.01 -12.00 -10.64
N ILE A 266 3.34 -10.85 -10.70
CA ILE A 266 2.48 -10.44 -11.82
C ILE A 266 2.99 -9.12 -12.37
N PHE A 267 3.16 -9.07 -13.69
CA PHE A 267 3.41 -7.84 -14.44
C PHE A 267 2.23 -7.63 -15.39
N ASN A 268 1.54 -6.50 -15.25
CA ASN A 268 0.43 -6.12 -16.12
C ASN A 268 0.41 -4.61 -16.36
N VAL A 269 -0.32 -4.21 -17.39
CA VAL A 269 -0.65 -2.81 -17.69
C VAL A 269 -2.16 -2.67 -17.58
N ALA A 270 -2.63 -1.66 -16.87
CA ALA A 270 -4.03 -1.30 -16.76
C ALA A 270 -4.21 0.22 -16.88
N VAL A 271 -5.43 0.63 -17.20
CA VAL A 271 -5.84 2.04 -17.25
C VAL A 271 -7.11 2.15 -16.41
N SER A 272 -7.17 3.12 -15.50
CA SER A 272 -8.29 3.29 -14.58
C SER A 272 -8.65 4.76 -14.39
N ALA A 273 -9.86 5.13 -14.81
CA ALA A 273 -10.41 6.47 -14.65
C ALA A 273 -10.54 6.90 -13.17
N THR A 274 -10.70 5.94 -12.26
CA THR A 274 -10.81 6.19 -10.81
C THR A 274 -9.50 6.66 -10.21
N TRP A 275 -8.38 6.23 -10.79
CA TRP A 275 -7.07 6.64 -10.29
C TRP A 275 -6.71 8.01 -10.84
N GLY A 276 -7.21 8.35 -12.03
CA GLY A 276 -7.05 9.66 -12.67
C GLY A 276 -6.53 9.54 -14.09
N ALA A 277 -6.16 8.33 -14.52
CA ALA A 277 -5.82 8.04 -15.90
C ALA A 277 -7.03 8.26 -16.80
N LYS A 278 -6.97 9.33 -17.58
CA LYS A 278 -8.03 9.69 -18.51
C LYS A 278 -7.39 9.89 -19.86
N PRO A 279 -7.72 9.06 -20.87
CA PRO A 279 -7.29 9.36 -22.22
C PRO A 279 -7.75 10.79 -22.56
N PRO A 280 -7.04 11.47 -23.48
CA PRO A 280 -7.51 12.73 -24.00
C PRO A 280 -9.00 12.66 -24.38
N ASN A 281 -9.75 13.72 -24.08
CA ASN A 281 -11.19 13.81 -24.31
C ASN A 281 -12.03 12.73 -23.58
N PRO A 282 -12.12 12.77 -22.24
CA PRO A 282 -12.85 11.77 -21.46
C PRO A 282 -14.32 11.68 -21.88
N GLY A 283 -14.79 10.47 -22.21
CA GLY A 283 -16.16 10.22 -22.68
C GLY A 283 -16.35 10.39 -24.20
N GLN A 284 -15.28 10.66 -24.95
CA GLN A 284 -15.26 10.70 -26.42
C GLN A 284 -14.13 9.82 -26.98
N GLU A 285 -13.98 9.79 -28.31
CA GLU A 285 -12.79 9.21 -28.94
C GLU A 285 -11.54 9.99 -28.52
N CYS A 286 -10.40 9.29 -28.41
CA CYS A 286 -9.13 9.88 -27.95
C CYS A 286 -8.81 11.20 -28.65
N ARG A 287 -8.93 11.26 -29.99
CA ARG A 287 -8.57 12.46 -30.78
C ARG A 287 -9.57 13.62 -30.66
N GLY A 288 -10.75 13.42 -30.07
CA GLY A 288 -11.80 14.44 -30.03
C GLY A 288 -12.16 14.91 -31.45
N ASP A 289 -11.98 16.19 -31.73
CA ASP A 289 -12.20 16.79 -33.06
C ASP A 289 -10.98 16.71 -34.01
N GLY A 290 -9.85 16.20 -33.51
CA GLY A 290 -8.60 16.03 -34.27
C GLY A 290 -7.78 17.31 -34.48
N ASN A 291 -8.15 18.45 -33.87
CA ASN A 291 -7.46 19.72 -34.08
C ASN A 291 -6.32 19.99 -33.08
N ASP A 292 -6.27 19.27 -31.96
CA ASP A 292 -5.23 19.44 -30.95
C ASP A 292 -4.00 18.55 -31.27
N PRO A 293 -2.86 19.13 -31.66
CA PRO A 293 -1.68 18.37 -32.04
C PRO A 293 -1.04 17.61 -30.87
N VAL A 294 -1.22 18.06 -29.62
CA VAL A 294 -0.72 17.35 -28.43
C VAL A 294 -1.54 16.10 -28.19
N VAL A 295 -2.87 16.23 -28.25
CA VAL A 295 -3.80 15.10 -28.14
C VAL A 295 -3.56 14.09 -29.24
N ASN A 296 -3.44 14.53 -30.49
CA ASN A 296 -3.21 13.65 -31.62
C ASN A 296 -1.94 12.81 -31.43
N LYS A 297 -0.84 13.44 -30.98
CA LYS A 297 0.41 12.73 -30.70
C LYS A 297 0.24 11.65 -29.62
N ILE A 298 -0.46 11.94 -28.53
CA ILE A 298 -0.75 10.94 -27.48
C ILE A 298 -1.59 9.78 -28.05
N CYS A 299 -2.59 10.09 -28.88
CA CYS A 299 -3.44 9.07 -29.48
C CYS A 299 -2.73 8.25 -30.57
N ASP A 300 -1.71 8.81 -31.22
CA ASP A 300 -0.85 8.13 -32.20
C ASP A 300 0.14 7.16 -31.53
N ASP A 301 0.45 7.35 -30.25
CA ASP A 301 1.36 6.50 -29.49
C ASP A 301 0.75 5.14 -29.09
N PHE A 302 -0.54 4.91 -29.33
CA PHE A 302 -1.18 3.61 -29.09
C PHE A 302 -1.00 2.62 -30.27
N PRO A 303 -0.75 1.33 -30.00
CA PRO A 303 -0.65 0.71 -28.67
C PRO A 303 0.69 0.98 -27.98
N MET A 304 0.62 1.22 -26.68
CA MET A 304 1.78 1.39 -25.79
C MET A 304 2.23 0.04 -25.22
N TYR A 305 3.52 -0.09 -24.91
CA TYR A 305 4.14 -1.35 -24.48
C TYR A 305 4.91 -1.19 -23.17
N MET A 306 4.66 -2.11 -22.22
CA MET A 306 5.58 -2.36 -21.11
C MET A 306 6.63 -3.37 -21.56
N LYS A 307 7.90 -2.98 -21.51
CA LYS A 307 9.03 -3.84 -21.88
C LYS A 307 9.68 -4.39 -20.62
N VAL A 308 9.90 -5.71 -20.59
CA VAL A 308 10.62 -6.40 -19.52
C VAL A 308 11.81 -7.10 -20.15
N ASP A 309 13.02 -6.68 -19.80
CA ASP A 309 14.25 -7.29 -20.31
C ASP A 309 14.50 -8.64 -19.62
N CYS A 310 14.56 -8.64 -18.29
CA CYS A 310 14.69 -9.87 -17.51
C CYS A 310 13.98 -9.77 -16.16
N ILE A 311 13.68 -10.94 -15.60
CA ILE A 311 13.21 -11.10 -14.22
C ILE A 311 14.19 -12.03 -13.53
N ARG A 312 14.64 -11.63 -12.33
CA ARG A 312 15.52 -12.44 -11.49
C ARG A 312 14.81 -12.71 -10.18
N LEU A 313 14.79 -13.98 -9.78
CA LEU A 313 14.22 -14.42 -8.50
C LEU A 313 15.35 -15.04 -7.69
N TYR A 314 15.52 -14.53 -6.48
CA TYR A 314 16.52 -15.00 -5.54
C TYR A 314 15.81 -15.60 -4.34
N GLN A 315 16.47 -16.58 -3.74
CA GLN A 315 16.08 -17.10 -2.46
C GLN A 315 17.31 -17.14 -1.58
N ASP A 316 17.19 -16.53 -0.41
CA ASP A 316 18.22 -16.62 0.60
C ASP A 316 18.16 -18.00 1.29
N LEU A 317 19.27 -18.71 1.26
CA LEU A 317 19.48 -20.01 1.89
C LEU A 317 20.56 -19.93 2.98
N GLY A 318 20.94 -18.71 3.36
CA GLY A 318 21.91 -18.42 4.40
C GLY A 318 21.47 -18.95 5.76
N ASP A 319 22.47 -19.23 6.60
CA ASP A 319 22.31 -19.60 8.01
C ASP A 319 22.39 -18.39 8.95
N ASP A 320 22.58 -17.20 8.39
CA ASP A 320 22.57 -15.89 9.04
C ASP A 320 21.17 -15.25 9.10
N LEU A 321 20.17 -15.90 8.50
CA LEU A 321 18.78 -15.49 8.59
C LEU A 321 18.28 -15.55 10.05
N GLU A 322 17.44 -14.59 10.40
CA GLU A 322 16.76 -14.57 11.69
C GLU A 322 16.05 -15.89 11.98
N SER A 323 16.09 -16.33 13.24
CA SER A 323 15.54 -17.64 13.66
C SER A 323 14.03 -17.80 13.41
N ASP A 324 13.32 -16.68 13.21
CA ASP A 324 11.91 -16.61 12.88
C ASP A 324 11.64 -16.37 11.39
N ASN A 325 12.65 -16.50 10.51
CA ASN A 325 12.43 -16.49 9.06
C ASN A 325 11.82 -17.83 8.62
N TYR A 326 10.67 -17.74 7.95
CA TYR A 326 9.85 -18.86 7.49
C TYR A 326 9.91 -19.09 5.97
N MET A 327 10.82 -18.44 5.25
CA MET A 327 10.98 -18.64 3.80
C MET A 327 11.25 -20.11 3.47
N GLN A 328 10.44 -20.69 2.59
CA GLN A 328 10.51 -22.09 2.17
C GLN A 328 10.19 -22.20 0.68
N ILE A 329 10.72 -23.24 0.02
CA ILE A 329 10.36 -23.58 -1.38
C ILE A 329 9.19 -24.55 -1.39
N GLY A 330 8.22 -24.26 -2.25
CA GLY A 330 7.15 -25.18 -2.61
C GLY A 330 5.79 -24.72 -2.14
N CYS A 331 4.74 -25.36 -2.65
CA CYS A 331 3.36 -24.95 -2.43
C CYS A 331 2.75 -25.48 -1.12
N ASP A 332 3.39 -26.43 -0.45
CA ASP A 332 2.85 -27.10 0.76
C ASP A 332 3.95 -27.37 1.81
N PRO A 333 4.69 -26.34 2.28
CA PRO A 333 5.72 -26.53 3.28
C PRO A 333 5.12 -26.91 4.64
N LYS A 334 5.90 -27.59 5.51
CA LYS A 334 5.38 -28.10 6.80
C LYS A 334 4.86 -27.02 7.74
N ASN A 335 5.46 -25.82 7.71
CA ASN A 335 5.04 -24.67 8.52
C ASN A 335 3.78 -23.98 7.96
N HIS A 336 3.53 -24.09 6.65
CA HIS A 336 2.34 -23.57 5.97
C HIS A 336 1.72 -24.66 5.09
N PRO A 337 1.00 -25.64 5.66
CA PRO A 337 0.48 -26.79 4.92
C PRO A 337 -0.74 -26.39 4.08
N THR A 338 -0.50 -25.65 2.99
CA THR A 338 -1.51 -25.12 2.06
C THR A 338 -2.47 -26.19 1.59
N LYS A 339 -2.00 -27.41 1.35
CA LYS A 339 -2.87 -28.52 0.92
C LYS A 339 -3.90 -28.85 1.98
N LYS A 340 -3.46 -28.99 3.23
CA LYS A 340 -4.35 -29.27 4.36
C LYS A 340 -5.33 -28.12 4.58
N TRP A 341 -4.87 -26.88 4.38
CA TRP A 341 -5.73 -25.70 4.46
C TRP A 341 -6.83 -25.73 3.40
N ILE A 342 -6.50 -25.95 2.13
CA ILE A 342 -7.47 -26.05 1.02
C ILE A 342 -8.45 -27.19 1.26
N GLU A 343 -7.97 -28.37 1.66
CA GLU A 343 -8.83 -29.52 1.95
C GLU A 343 -9.80 -29.27 3.12
N GLY A 344 -9.41 -28.43 4.08
CA GLY A 344 -10.25 -28.03 5.22
C GLY A 344 -11.23 -26.88 4.93
N HIS A 345 -11.06 -26.14 3.83
CA HIS A 345 -11.85 -24.96 3.46
C HIS A 345 -12.28 -25.03 2.00
N ILE A 346 -12.66 -26.22 1.54
CA ILE A 346 -12.88 -26.48 0.11
C ILE A 346 -14.02 -25.63 -0.47
N ASP A 347 -14.95 -25.19 0.37
CA ASP A 347 -16.03 -24.26 0.06
C ASP A 347 -15.54 -22.83 -0.27
N GLU A 348 -14.34 -22.44 0.16
CA GLU A 348 -13.67 -21.20 -0.27
C GLU A 348 -12.93 -21.37 -1.61
N TYR A 349 -12.74 -22.60 -2.07
CA TYR A 349 -11.88 -22.92 -3.22
C TYR A 349 -12.61 -23.60 -4.39
N GLU A 350 -13.88 -23.94 -4.23
CA GLU A 350 -14.74 -24.48 -5.26
C GLU A 350 -16.05 -23.69 -5.35
N ASP A 351 -16.53 -23.50 -6.56
CA ASP A 351 -17.90 -23.03 -6.82
C ASP A 351 -18.55 -23.96 -7.86
N ASN A 352 -19.72 -23.56 -8.39
CA ASN A 352 -20.40 -24.37 -9.39
C ASN A 352 -19.66 -24.45 -10.73
N ASP A 353 -18.80 -23.48 -11.02
CA ASP A 353 -18.05 -23.34 -12.27
C ASP A 353 -16.63 -23.94 -12.17
N ASN A 354 -16.10 -24.09 -10.95
CA ASN A 354 -14.77 -24.61 -10.65
C ASN A 354 -14.79 -25.69 -9.55
N LYS A 355 -15.47 -26.82 -9.81
CA LYS A 355 -15.46 -27.98 -8.91
C LYS A 355 -14.16 -28.78 -9.04
N ARG A 356 -13.60 -29.23 -7.92
CA ARG A 356 -12.38 -30.06 -7.92
C ARG A 356 -12.70 -31.45 -8.46
N ASN A 357 -12.23 -31.71 -9.67
CA ASN A 357 -12.29 -33.02 -10.30
C ASN A 357 -11.18 -33.92 -9.69
N SER A 358 -11.49 -35.18 -9.41
CA SER A 358 -10.53 -36.16 -8.86
C SER A 358 -9.37 -36.52 -9.82
N SER A 359 -9.39 -36.00 -11.04
CA SER A 359 -8.42 -36.22 -12.12
C SER A 359 -7.39 -35.10 -12.28
N THR A 360 -7.47 -34.00 -11.52
CA THR A 360 -6.49 -32.90 -11.58
C THR A 360 -5.25 -33.25 -10.75
N PRO A 361 -4.00 -33.07 -11.25
CA PRO A 361 -2.79 -33.49 -10.55
C PRO A 361 -2.70 -32.89 -9.14
N LYS A 362 -2.28 -33.73 -8.17
CA LYS A 362 -2.17 -33.40 -6.73
C LYS A 362 -1.12 -32.31 -6.40
N SER A 363 -0.51 -31.68 -7.40
CA SER A 363 0.54 -30.66 -7.28
C SER A 363 0.24 -29.38 -8.06
N SER A 364 -0.93 -29.26 -8.69
CA SER A 364 -1.30 -28.02 -9.35
C SER A 364 -1.82 -27.04 -8.30
N ALA A 365 -1.03 -26.03 -7.94
CA ALA A 365 -1.61 -24.81 -7.39
C ALA A 365 -2.67 -24.35 -8.41
N MET A 366 -3.94 -24.29 -7.98
CA MET A 366 -5.07 -24.01 -8.86
C MET A 366 -4.79 -22.74 -9.67
N SER A 367 -4.66 -22.90 -10.98
CA SER A 367 -4.70 -21.80 -11.92
C SER A 367 -6.11 -21.21 -11.87
N SER A 368 -6.19 -19.88 -11.79
CA SER A 368 -7.39 -19.04 -11.79
C SER A 368 -8.32 -19.16 -10.57
N PHE A 369 -7.98 -18.44 -9.50
CA PHE A 369 -8.98 -17.88 -8.59
C PHE A 369 -9.49 -16.56 -9.17
N ASN A 370 -10.64 -16.61 -9.85
CA ASN A 370 -11.49 -15.43 -10.02
C ASN A 370 -12.39 -15.31 -8.78
N TYR A 371 -11.79 -15.07 -7.61
CA TYR A 371 -12.55 -14.30 -6.63
C TYR A 371 -12.57 -12.88 -7.16
N GLN A 372 -13.67 -12.56 -7.85
CA GLN A 372 -14.14 -11.19 -7.94
C GLN A 372 -14.56 -10.77 -6.52
N MET A 373 -13.60 -10.67 -5.60
CA MET A 373 -13.64 -9.57 -4.67
C MET A 373 -13.68 -8.34 -5.57
N ASP A 374 -14.70 -7.50 -5.45
CA ASP A 374 -14.73 -6.14 -6.01
C ASP A 374 -13.64 -5.25 -5.37
N ALA A 375 -12.46 -5.81 -5.13
CA ALA A 375 -11.21 -5.17 -4.78
C ALA A 375 -10.48 -4.91 -6.11
N TRP A 376 -10.81 -3.76 -6.69
CA TRP A 376 -10.14 -3.13 -7.82
C TRP A 376 -8.61 -3.35 -7.77
N ASN A 377 -8.14 -4.29 -8.57
CA ASN A 377 -6.73 -4.62 -8.77
C ASN A 377 -6.35 -4.14 -10.15
N ALA A 378 -5.88 -2.89 -10.24
CA ALA A 378 -5.35 -2.33 -11.48
C ALA A 378 -3.92 -1.83 -11.22
N VAL A 379 -2.96 -2.38 -11.96
CA VAL A 379 -1.63 -1.81 -12.11
C VAL A 379 -1.75 -0.75 -13.18
N VAL A 380 -1.84 0.51 -12.78
CA VAL A 380 -1.96 1.60 -13.74
C VAL A 380 -0.56 2.01 -14.18
N MET A 381 -0.42 2.30 -15.48
CA MET A 381 0.65 3.10 -16.03
C MET A 381 -0.07 4.13 -16.91
N GLU A 382 0.13 5.42 -16.64
CA GLU A 382 -0.28 6.47 -17.58
C GLU A 382 0.99 7.07 -18.15
N MET A 383 1.03 7.11 -19.48
CA MET A 383 2.17 7.59 -20.24
C MET A 383 1.88 9.02 -20.67
N THR A 384 2.71 9.95 -20.20
CA THR A 384 2.84 11.27 -20.79
C THR A 384 4.33 11.55 -20.96
N GLN A 385 4.68 11.94 -22.18
CA GLN A 385 6.02 12.13 -22.79
C GLN A 385 7.20 12.41 -21.87
#